data_AF-A0A947MXE6-F1
#
_entry.id   AF-A0A947MXE6-F1
#
_cell.length_a   1.000
_cell.length_b   1.000
_cell.length_c   1.000
_cell.angle_alpha   90.00
_cell.angle_beta   90.00
_cell.angle_gamma   90.00
#
_symmetry.space_group_name_H-M   'P 1'
#
loop_
_entity.id
_entity.type
_entity.pdbx_description
1 polymer ?
#
loop_
_entity_poly.entity_id
_entity_poly.type
_entity_poly.pdbx_seq_one_letter_code
_entity_poly.pdbx_strand_id
1 'polypeptide(L)'
;WFVQKWEGKIINVHPALLPKYPGAHGIEEAMEAGEKETGMTIHIIYEGVDTGPILVQKSCSILPDDTVDTLKERVQALEKEWYPKTLQMVETGEIVLPVKVSS
;
A
#
# COMPACT_ATOMS: atom_id res chain seq x y z
N TRP A 1 2.44 -13.49 -16.56
CA TRP A 1 1.96 -12.88 -17.83
C TRP A 1 1.48 -11.43 -17.65
N PHE A 2 0.53 -11.11 -16.75
CA PHE A 2 0.05 -9.73 -16.57
C PHE A 2 1.10 -8.80 -15.97
N VAL A 3 1.63 -9.12 -14.78
CA VAL A 3 2.64 -8.30 -14.08
C VAL A 3 3.87 -8.09 -14.95
N GLN A 4 4.39 -9.15 -15.58
CA GLN A 4 5.51 -9.05 -16.52
C GLN A 4 5.23 -8.12 -17.71
N LYS A 5 4.02 -8.15 -18.27
CA LYS A 5 3.65 -7.28 -19.40
C LYS A 5 3.58 -5.79 -19.00
N TRP A 6 3.20 -5.51 -17.75
CA TRP A 6 2.98 -4.17 -17.23
C TRP A 6 3.96 -3.81 -16.10
N GLU A 7 5.12 -4.45 -16.09
CA GLU A 7 6.11 -4.29 -15.04
C GLU A 7 6.51 -2.81 -14.91
N GLY A 8 6.58 -2.31 -13.69
CA GLY A 8 6.87 -0.90 -13.42
C GLY A 8 5.75 0.08 -13.77
N LYS A 9 4.59 -0.42 -14.25
CA LYS A 9 3.44 0.39 -14.68
C LYS A 9 2.16 0.12 -13.91
N ILE A 10 2.20 -0.78 -12.93
CA ILE A 10 1.07 -1.09 -12.06
C ILE A 10 1.32 -0.45 -10.70
N ILE A 11 0.45 0.48 -10.33
CA ILE A 11 0.37 1.03 -8.98
C ILE A 11 -0.66 0.19 -8.22
N ASN A 12 -0.28 -0.27 -7.03
CA ASN A 12 -1.13 -1.04 -6.13
C ASN A 12 -1.25 -0.35 -4.78
N VAL A 13 -2.39 -0.54 -4.13
CA VAL A 13 -2.59 -0.17 -2.73
C VAL A 13 -2.74 -1.42 -1.90
N HIS A 14 -1.98 -1.52 -0.82
CA HIS A 14 -1.97 -2.63 0.10
C HIS A 14 -2.40 -2.17 1.50
N PRO A 15 -3.37 -2.85 2.16
CA PRO A 15 -3.95 -2.42 3.44
C PRO A 15 -3.08 -2.81 4.65
N ALA A 16 -1.77 -2.54 4.58
CA ALA A 16 -0.85 -2.62 5.70
C ALA A 16 0.39 -1.75 5.45
N LEU A 17 1.20 -1.56 6.50
CA LEU A 17 2.51 -0.90 6.40
C LEU A 17 3.57 -1.91 5.94
N LEU A 18 3.76 -2.03 4.62
CA LEU A 18 4.82 -2.86 4.05
C LEU A 18 6.19 -2.42 4.59
N PRO A 19 7.13 -3.35 4.84
CA PRO A 19 7.09 -4.77 4.45
C PRO A 19 6.32 -5.70 5.41
N LYS A 20 5.64 -5.17 6.45
CA LYS A 20 4.85 -6.00 7.35
C LYS A 20 3.54 -6.43 6.69
N TYR A 21 3.14 -7.67 6.97
CA TYR A 21 1.85 -8.27 6.59
C TYR A 21 1.53 -8.21 5.08
N PRO A 22 2.42 -8.72 4.20
CA PRO A 22 2.13 -8.80 2.76
C PRO A 22 1.04 -9.85 2.48
N GLY A 23 0.36 -9.76 1.33
CA GLY A 23 -0.68 -10.71 0.95
C GLY A 23 -2.11 -10.24 1.28
N ALA A 24 -3.03 -11.16 1.57
CA ALA A 24 -4.47 -10.85 1.52
C ALA A 24 -5.05 -10.28 2.83
N HIS A 25 -4.37 -10.45 3.97
CA HIS A 25 -4.96 -10.29 5.30
C HIS A 25 -4.18 -9.30 6.18
N GLY A 26 -3.64 -8.23 5.57
CA GLY A 26 -2.73 -7.30 6.24
C GLY A 26 -3.31 -6.61 7.48
N ILE A 27 -4.63 -6.39 7.52
CA ILE A 27 -5.32 -5.77 8.66
C ILE A 27 -5.47 -6.78 9.80
N GLU A 28 -5.96 -7.97 9.49
CA GLU A 28 -6.17 -9.05 10.44
C GLU A 28 -4.84 -9.46 11.10
N GLU A 29 -3.80 -9.67 10.30
CA GLU A 29 -2.47 -10.05 10.80
C GLU A 29 -1.86 -8.95 11.71
N ALA A 30 -2.05 -7.67 11.39
CA ALA A 30 -1.60 -6.57 12.23
C ALA A 30 -2.31 -6.55 13.60
N MET A 31 -3.63 -6.79 13.61
CA MET A 31 -4.39 -6.87 14.87
C MET A 31 -4.00 -8.10 15.69
N GLU A 32 -3.89 -9.27 15.07
CA GLU A 32 -3.50 -10.52 15.73
C GLU A 32 -2.09 -10.43 16.34
N ALA A 33 -1.18 -9.70 15.69
CA ALA A 33 0.16 -9.43 16.19
C ALA A 33 0.19 -8.41 17.36
N GLY A 34 -0.93 -7.78 17.70
CA GLY A 34 -1.01 -6.78 18.77
C GLY A 34 -0.32 -5.46 18.45
N GLU A 35 -0.24 -5.10 17.17
CA GLU A 35 0.30 -3.80 16.75
C GLU A 35 -0.55 -2.65 17.32
N LYS A 36 0.09 -1.50 17.54
CA LYS A 36 -0.60 -0.26 17.95
C LYS A 36 -0.88 0.69 16.80
N GLU A 37 -0.29 0.39 15.64
CA GLU A 37 -0.35 1.21 14.45
C GLU A 37 -0.33 0.28 13.24
N THR A 38 -1.17 0.59 12.25
CA THR A 38 -1.13 -0.01 10.91
C THR A 38 -1.41 1.09 9.89
N GLY A 39 -1.80 0.77 8.68
CA GLY A 39 -2.14 1.75 7.67
C GLY A 39 -2.25 1.15 6.29
N MET A 40 -1.83 1.91 5.29
CA MET A 40 -1.77 1.46 3.91
C MET A 40 -0.42 1.81 3.28
N THR A 41 -0.10 1.09 2.22
CA THR A 41 1.06 1.34 1.38
C THR A 41 0.63 1.37 -0.09
N ILE A 42 0.94 2.46 -0.78
CA ILE A 42 0.85 2.54 -2.24
C ILE A 42 2.24 2.30 -2.81
N HIS A 43 2.37 1.31 -3.68
CA HIS A 43 3.65 0.89 -4.24
C HIS A 43 3.51 0.47 -5.71
N ILE A 44 4.64 0.32 -6.39
CA ILE A 44 4.70 -0.29 -7.72
C ILE A 44 4.73 -1.80 -7.59
N ILE A 45 4.06 -2.53 -8.50
CA ILE A 45 4.22 -3.98 -8.60
C ILE A 45 5.43 -4.31 -9.48
N TYR A 46 6.33 -5.14 -8.95
CA TYR A 46 7.43 -5.82 -9.64
C TYR A 46 7.23 -7.34 -9.60
N GLU A 47 8.18 -8.13 -10.10
CA GLU A 47 8.15 -9.58 -9.88
C GLU A 47 8.29 -9.89 -8.37
N GLY A 48 7.26 -10.49 -7.79
CA GLY A 48 7.13 -10.73 -6.35
C GLY A 48 5.89 -10.05 -5.76
N VAL A 49 5.32 -10.61 -4.68
CA VAL A 49 4.15 -10.03 -4.00
C VAL A 49 4.61 -8.89 -3.10
N ASP A 50 4.09 -7.67 -3.29
CA ASP A 50 4.28 -6.50 -2.42
C ASP A 50 5.74 -6.08 -2.15
N THR A 51 6.64 -6.32 -3.11
CA THR A 51 8.09 -6.05 -2.97
C THR A 51 8.59 -4.81 -3.71
N GLY A 52 7.72 -4.16 -4.49
CA GLY A 52 8.16 -3.03 -5.28
C GLY A 52 8.31 -1.73 -4.49
N PRO A 53 8.94 -0.71 -5.10
CA PRO A 53 9.18 0.59 -4.48
C PRO A 53 7.89 1.22 -3.95
N ILE A 54 7.96 1.64 -2.68
CA ILE A 54 6.90 2.38 -2.01
C ILE A 54 6.85 3.80 -2.58
N LEU A 55 5.67 4.21 -3.02
CA LEU A 55 5.40 5.58 -3.47
C LEU A 55 4.90 6.44 -2.30
N VAL A 56 3.93 5.92 -1.55
CA VAL A 56 3.31 6.59 -0.41
C VAL A 56 2.99 5.54 0.65
N GLN A 57 3.20 5.89 1.91
CA GLN A 57 2.75 5.11 3.06
C GLN A 57 2.10 6.04 4.08
N LYS A 58 0.98 5.62 4.64
CA LYS A 58 0.22 6.38 5.63
C LYS A 58 -0.28 5.46 6.72
N SER A 59 -0.17 5.92 7.96
CA SER A 59 -0.53 5.14 9.12
C SER A 59 -1.72 5.70 9.88
N CYS A 60 -2.34 4.83 10.67
CA CYS A 60 -3.35 5.13 11.65
C CYS A 60 -3.19 4.25 12.88
N SER A 61 -3.63 4.75 14.02
CA SER A 61 -3.62 3.98 15.27
C SER A 61 -4.62 2.83 15.23
N ILE A 62 -4.25 1.71 15.84
CA ILE A 62 -5.15 0.65 16.25
C ILE A 62 -5.61 0.99 17.67
N LEU A 63 -6.90 1.25 17.82
CA LEU A 63 -7.50 1.65 19.09
C LEU A 63 -7.81 0.39 19.92
N PRO A 64 -7.81 0.49 21.27
CA PRO A 64 -8.07 -0.65 22.14
C PRO A 64 -9.40 -1.38 21.86
N ASP A 65 -10.38 -0.64 21.33
CA ASP A 65 -11.75 -1.11 21.13
C ASP A 65 -12.03 -1.47 19.66
N ASP A 66 -11.01 -1.45 18.81
CA ASP A 66 -11.16 -1.74 17.38
C ASP A 66 -11.55 -3.21 17.15
N THR A 67 -12.52 -3.40 16.27
CA THR A 67 -12.71 -4.64 15.51
C THR A 67 -11.97 -4.55 14.18
N VAL A 68 -11.77 -5.70 13.51
CA VAL A 68 -11.23 -5.77 12.14
C VAL A 68 -11.99 -4.83 11.21
N ASP A 69 -13.32 -4.79 11.29
CA ASP A 69 -14.15 -3.93 10.45
C ASP A 69 -13.91 -2.44 10.71
N THR A 70 -13.87 -2.02 11.98
CA THR A 70 -13.62 -0.61 12.33
C THR A 70 -12.22 -0.14 11.93
N LEU A 71 -11.21 -1.01 12.09
CA LEU A 71 -9.86 -0.71 11.65
C LEU A 71 -9.77 -0.66 10.13
N LYS A 72 -10.45 -1.60 9.44
CA LYS A 72 -10.53 -1.64 7.98
C LYS A 72 -11.18 -0.39 7.41
N GLU A 73 -12.26 0.11 7.99
CA GLU A 73 -12.86 1.38 7.57
C GLU A 73 -11.87 2.55 7.67
N ARG A 74 -11.07 2.58 8.75
CA ARG A 74 -10.04 3.60 8.94
C ARG A 74 -8.90 3.49 7.94
N VAL A 75 -8.41 2.28 7.67
CA VAL A 75 -7.38 2.03 6.63
C VAL A 75 -7.93 2.41 5.25
N GLN A 76 -9.15 1.98 4.91
CA GLN A 76 -9.79 2.34 3.63
C GLN A 76 -10.04 3.84 3.47
N ALA A 77 -10.23 4.58 4.56
CA ALA A 77 -10.30 6.05 4.50
C ALA A 77 -8.96 6.65 4.05
N LEU A 78 -7.83 6.13 4.55
CA LEU A 78 -6.50 6.52 4.08
C LEU A 78 -6.32 6.17 2.60
N GLU A 79 -6.72 4.96 2.18
CA GLU A 79 -6.61 4.51 0.78
C GLU A 79 -7.38 5.44 -0.16
N LYS A 80 -8.65 5.73 0.15
CA LYS A 80 -9.51 6.62 -0.65
C LYS A 80 -8.95 8.03 -0.74
N GLU A 81 -8.34 8.53 0.33
CA GLU A 81 -7.75 9.87 0.35
C GLU A 81 -6.47 9.93 -0.49
N TRP A 82 -5.56 8.99 -0.29
CA TRP A 82 -4.19 9.10 -0.79
C TRP A 82 -3.96 8.42 -2.13
N TYR A 83 -4.81 7.48 -2.54
CA TYR A 83 -4.65 6.86 -3.86
C TYR A 83 -4.81 7.88 -5.00
N PRO A 84 -5.87 8.71 -5.06
CA PRO A 84 -5.99 9.75 -6.09
C PRO A 84 -4.88 10.81 -5.99
N LYS A 85 -4.48 11.20 -4.76
CA LYS A 85 -3.37 12.15 -4.54
C LYS A 85 -2.06 11.60 -5.10
N THR A 86 -1.78 10.33 -4.89
CA THR A 86 -0.56 9.67 -5.40
C THR A 86 -0.55 9.68 -6.93
N LEU A 87 -1.70 9.43 -7.58
CA LEU A 87 -1.80 9.53 -9.04
C LEU A 87 -1.54 10.97 -9.53
N GLN A 88 -2.08 11.97 -8.83
CA GLN A 88 -1.82 13.38 -9.15
C GLN A 88 -0.34 13.75 -8.97
N MET A 89 0.31 13.25 -7.91
CA MET A 89 1.75 13.45 -7.68
C MET A 89 2.58 12.81 -8.80
N VAL A 90 2.17 11.65 -9.30
CA VAL A 90 2.81 11.01 -10.46
C VAL A 90 2.60 11.83 -11.73
N GLU A 91 1.37 12.28 -11.99
CA GLU A 91 1.04 13.07 -13.19
C GLU A 91 1.78 14.42 -13.23
N THR A 92 1.91 15.08 -12.08
CA THR A 92 2.59 16.37 -11.94
C THR A 92 4.11 16.26 -11.86
N GLY A 93 4.64 15.04 -11.73
CA GLY A 93 6.08 14.77 -11.63
C GLY A 93 6.67 14.98 -10.24
N GLU A 94 5.85 15.18 -9.20
CA GLU A 94 6.31 15.18 -7.79
C GLU A 94 6.81 13.78 -7.39
N ILE A 95 6.12 12.74 -7.84
CA ILE A 95 6.58 11.35 -7.76
C ILE A 95 7.02 10.90 -9.14
N VAL A 96 8.30 10.63 -9.30
CA VAL A 96 8.83 10.04 -10.53
C VAL A 96 8.81 8.52 -10.40
N LEU A 97 8.04 7.86 -11.25
CA LEU A 97 8.02 6.40 -11.28
C LEU A 97 9.38 5.85 -11.73
N PRO A 98 9.84 4.73 -11.14
CA PRO A 98 11.10 4.11 -11.53
C PRO A 98 11.04 3.69 -13.00
N VAL A 99 11.92 4.27 -13.82
CA VAL A 99 12.05 3.89 -15.23
C VAL A 99 12.78 2.57 -15.30
N LYS A 100 12.21 1.60 -16.02
CA LYS A 100 12.96 0.39 -16.40
C LYS A 100 14.06 0.82 -17.36
N VAL A 101 15.31 0.82 -16.89
CA VAL A 101 16.45 0.93 -17.81
C VAL A 101 16.47 -0.37 -18.58
N SER A 102 16.04 -0.33 -19.84
CA SER A 102 16.20 -1.46 -20.76
C SER A 102 17.70 -1.69 -20.95
N SER A 103 18.19 -2.84 -20.47
CA SER A 103 19.41 -3.46 -20.98
C SER A 103 19.21 -3.90 -22.42
#